data_AF-A0A6G2Q4U8-F1
#
_entry.id   AF-A0A6G2Q4U8-F1
#
_cell.length_a   1.000
_cell.length_b   1.000
_cell.length_c   1.000
_cell.angle_alpha   90.00
_cell.angle_beta   90.00
_cell.angle_gamma   90.00
#
_symmetry.space_group_name_H-M   'P 1'
#
loop_
_entity.id
_entity.type
_entity.pdbx_description
1 polymer ?
#
loop_
_entity_poly.entity_id
_entity_poly.type
_entity_poly.pdbx_seq_one_letter_code
_entity_poly.pdbx_strand_id
1 'polypeptide(L)'
;LVGCDGGRSTVRKLAGFEFPGTEPEITCHQAVVEMTGAEDLKVGWTATDTGVYAHGPMPGRIVTVEFDGPPADRDAPVTAEDLQARLRRVCGVDVTVTGVR
;
A
#
# COMPACT_ATOMS: atom_id res chain seq x y z
N LEU A 1 -0.68 -31.87 12.95
CA LEU A 1 -1.25 -30.67 12.28
C LEU A 1 -0.10 -29.77 11.87
N VAL A 2 -0.16 -29.12 10.70
CA VAL A 2 0.83 -28.11 10.24
C VAL A 2 0.08 -26.80 9.95
N GLY A 3 0.52 -25.68 10.53
CA GLY A 3 -0.13 -24.37 10.39
C GLY A 3 0.43 -23.56 9.22
N CYS A 4 -0.30 -23.54 8.10
CA CYS A 4 0.03 -22.76 6.89
C CYS A 4 -1.01 -21.65 6.63
N ASP A 5 -1.50 -21.02 7.70
CA ASP A 5 -2.66 -20.11 7.73
C ASP A 5 -2.29 -18.61 7.86
N GLY A 6 -1.06 -18.25 7.45
CA GLY A 6 -0.62 -16.86 7.28
C GLY A 6 -0.29 -16.10 8.58
N GLY A 7 -0.01 -14.80 8.45
CA GLY A 7 0.52 -13.97 9.56
C GLY A 7 -0.39 -13.88 10.80
N ARG A 8 -1.71 -14.03 10.61
CA ARG A 8 -2.72 -14.03 11.68
C ARG A 8 -3.06 -15.43 12.22
N SER A 9 -2.23 -16.43 11.92
CA SER A 9 -2.39 -17.87 12.22
C SER A 9 -3.19 -18.19 13.49
N THR A 10 -4.26 -18.96 13.31
CA THR A 10 -5.06 -19.58 14.37
C THR A 10 -4.30 -20.73 15.01
N VAL A 11 -3.58 -21.53 14.21
CA VAL A 11 -2.80 -22.66 14.71
C VAL A 11 -1.72 -22.19 15.70
N ARG A 12 -0.97 -21.14 15.35
CA ARG A 12 0.06 -20.55 16.24
C ARG A 12 -0.51 -20.12 17.58
N LYS A 13 -1.66 -19.41 17.56
CA LYS A 13 -2.34 -18.90 18.76
C LYS A 13 -2.85 -20.03 19.65
N LEU A 14 -3.51 -21.03 19.08
CA LEU A 14 -4.03 -22.19 19.83
C LEU A 14 -2.90 -23.06 20.42
N ALA A 15 -1.74 -23.11 19.76
CA ALA A 15 -0.57 -23.82 20.25
C ALA A 15 0.24 -23.04 21.31
N GLY A 16 -0.12 -21.78 21.59
CA GLY A 16 0.55 -20.95 22.60
C GLY A 16 1.92 -20.44 22.21
N PHE A 17 2.24 -20.35 20.91
CA PHE A 17 3.52 -19.78 20.47
C PHE A 17 3.47 -18.25 20.47
N GLU A 18 4.46 -17.64 21.11
CA GLU A 18 4.67 -16.19 21.06
C GLU A 18 5.03 -15.72 19.64
N PHE A 19 4.83 -14.43 19.39
CA PHE A 19 5.17 -13.79 18.12
C PHE A 19 5.83 -12.41 18.36
N PRO A 20 7.06 -12.39 18.89
CA PRO A 20 7.75 -11.15 19.20
C PRO A 20 8.15 -10.40 17.92
N GLY A 21 8.08 -9.08 17.97
CA GLY A 21 8.40 -8.18 16.87
C GLY A 21 8.17 -6.73 17.24
N THR A 22 8.32 -5.83 16.26
CA THR A 22 7.97 -4.41 16.40
C THR A 22 6.56 -4.15 15.88
N GLU A 23 5.95 -3.09 16.39
CA GLU A 23 4.73 -2.53 15.79
C GLU A 23 5.02 -1.98 14.38
N PRO A 24 4.00 -1.90 13.49
CA PRO A 24 4.16 -1.35 12.15
C PRO A 24 4.50 0.15 12.18
N GLU A 25 5.45 0.58 11.35
CA GLU A 25 5.86 1.99 11.22
C GLU A 25 5.54 2.60 9.85
N ILE A 26 5.18 1.76 8.88
CA ILE A 26 4.87 2.18 7.51
C ILE A 26 3.52 1.64 7.06
N THR A 27 2.86 2.42 6.21
CA THR A 27 1.68 1.98 5.46
C THR A 27 2.02 1.86 3.99
N CYS A 28 1.61 0.74 3.37
CA CYS A 28 1.79 0.48 1.96
C CYS A 28 0.43 0.25 1.29
N HIS A 29 0.14 1.03 0.24
CA HIS A 29 -1.01 0.78 -0.62
C HIS A 29 -0.53 0.33 -1.99
N GLN A 30 -1.08 -0.78 -2.47
CA GLN A 30 -0.83 -1.29 -3.81
C GLN A 30 -2.17 -1.48 -4.51
N ALA A 31 -2.26 -0.99 -5.75
CA ALA A 31 -3.46 -1.12 -6.58
C ALA A 31 -3.09 -1.24 -8.06
N VAL A 32 -4.05 -1.71 -8.86
CA VAL A 32 -4.05 -1.52 -10.31
C VAL A 32 -5.15 -0.51 -10.62
N VAL A 33 -4.78 0.61 -11.22
CA VAL A 33 -5.72 1.70 -11.49
C VAL A 33 -5.70 2.16 -12.93
N GLU A 34 -6.82 2.71 -13.34
CA GLU A 34 -6.90 3.61 -14.48
C GLU A 34 -6.66 5.03 -13.95
N MET A 35 -5.74 5.76 -14.56
CA MET A 35 -5.43 7.13 -14.16
C MET A 35 -5.04 7.99 -15.36
N THR A 36 -5.31 9.29 -15.25
CA THR A 36 -4.82 10.35 -16.13
C THR A 36 -3.89 11.29 -15.35
N GLY A 37 -3.09 12.11 -16.05
CA GLY A 37 -2.15 13.04 -15.37
C GLY A 37 -0.90 12.35 -14.84
N ALA A 38 -0.55 11.18 -15.38
CA ALA A 38 0.54 10.32 -14.89
C ALA A 38 1.85 10.50 -15.68
N GLU A 39 1.93 11.51 -16.55
CA GLU A 39 3.03 11.72 -17.49
C GLU A 39 4.36 12.00 -16.79
N ASP A 40 4.29 12.62 -15.61
CA ASP A 40 5.45 12.97 -14.78
C ASP A 40 5.87 11.85 -13.81
N LEU A 41 5.14 10.72 -13.77
CA LEU A 41 5.51 9.57 -12.94
C LEU A 41 6.68 8.80 -13.56
N LYS A 42 7.72 8.58 -12.77
CA LYS A 42 8.85 7.72 -13.17
C LYS A 42 8.47 6.26 -13.04
N VAL A 43 8.80 5.46 -14.06
CA VAL A 43 8.67 4.00 -14.00
C VAL A 43 9.67 3.42 -12.99
N GLY A 44 9.25 2.44 -12.20
CA GLY A 44 10.05 1.82 -11.15
C GLY A 44 9.91 2.54 -9.82
N TRP A 45 10.84 2.29 -8.90
CA TRP A 45 10.84 2.84 -7.55
C TRP A 45 11.40 4.26 -7.51
N THR A 46 10.69 5.17 -6.86
CA THR A 46 11.07 6.58 -6.69
C THR A 46 10.81 7.02 -5.25
N ALA A 47 11.84 7.52 -4.57
CA ALA A 47 11.69 8.21 -3.29
C ALA A 47 11.34 9.68 -3.50
N THR A 48 10.52 10.22 -2.62
CA THR A 48 10.08 11.63 -2.58
C THR A 48 10.19 12.15 -1.15
N ASP A 49 9.96 13.45 -0.94
CA ASP A 49 9.99 14.05 0.41
C ASP A 49 8.88 13.52 1.33
N THR A 50 7.83 12.92 0.76
CA THR A 50 6.62 12.49 1.46
C THR A 50 6.45 10.96 1.51
N GLY A 51 7.34 10.20 0.88
CA GLY A 51 7.25 8.74 0.86
C GLY A 51 8.07 8.10 -0.26
N VAL A 52 7.62 6.92 -0.68
CA VAL A 52 8.18 6.20 -1.83
C VAL A 52 7.02 5.70 -2.68
N TYR A 53 7.14 5.77 -4.00
CA TYR A 53 6.20 5.10 -4.89
C TYR A 53 6.90 4.15 -5.87
N ALA A 54 6.15 3.19 -6.39
CA ALA A 54 6.57 2.36 -7.52
C ALA A 54 5.50 2.33 -8.60
N HIS A 55 5.83 2.78 -9.81
CA HIS A 55 4.93 2.76 -10.97
C HIS A 55 5.37 1.68 -11.96
N GLY A 56 4.42 0.82 -12.38
CA GLY A 56 4.68 -0.31 -13.26
C GLY A 56 5.12 -1.57 -12.50
N PRO A 57 5.70 -2.59 -13.17
CA PRO A 57 5.97 -2.65 -14.61
C PRO A 57 4.73 -2.92 -15.47
N MET A 58 3.61 -3.31 -14.85
CA MET A 58 2.33 -3.52 -15.54
C MET A 58 1.56 -2.19 -15.61
N PRO A 59 0.84 -1.89 -16.71
CA PRO A 59 0.04 -0.67 -16.81
C PRO A 59 -0.91 -0.51 -15.63
N GLY A 60 -0.95 0.69 -15.05
CA GLY A 60 -1.82 1.01 -13.92
C GLY A 60 -1.36 0.47 -12.57
N ARG A 61 -0.36 -0.41 -12.50
CA ARG A 61 0.19 -0.87 -11.22
C ARG A 61 0.90 0.28 -10.53
N ILE A 62 0.46 0.58 -9.32
CA ILE A 62 1.05 1.62 -8.49
C ILE A 62 1.18 1.11 -7.05
N VAL A 63 2.29 1.47 -6.42
CA VAL A 63 2.55 1.23 -4.99
C VAL A 63 2.90 2.57 -4.36
N THR A 64 2.38 2.86 -3.18
CA THR A 64 2.80 3.97 -2.33
C THR A 64 3.23 3.41 -0.98
N VAL A 65 4.29 3.98 -0.42
CA VAL A 65 4.79 3.71 0.92
C VAL A 65 4.85 5.04 1.66
N GLU A 66 4.15 5.10 2.77
CA GLU A 66 4.04 6.26 3.65
C GLU A 66 4.63 5.91 5.02
N PHE A 67 5.36 6.86 5.61
CA PHE A 67 6.03 6.72 6.91
C PHE A 67 5.18 7.30 8.04
N ASP A 68 3.88 7.00 8.04
CA ASP A 68 2.88 7.56 8.97
C ASP A 68 2.31 6.54 9.96
N GLY A 69 2.94 5.37 10.11
CA GLY A 69 2.45 4.30 10.95
C GLY A 69 1.30 3.52 10.31
N PRO A 70 0.59 2.65 11.07
CA PRO A 70 -0.52 1.88 10.55
C PRO A 70 -1.79 2.73 10.34
N PRO A 71 -2.71 2.31 9.46
CA PRO A 71 -4.03 2.92 9.40
C PRO A 71 -4.78 2.72 10.73
N ALA A 72 -5.65 3.68 11.08
CA ALA A 72 -6.47 3.60 12.28
C ALA A 72 -7.40 2.38 12.30
N ASP A 73 -7.93 2.02 11.12
CA ASP A 73 -8.64 0.77 10.88
C ASP A 73 -8.00 0.06 9.68
N ARG A 74 -7.43 -1.12 9.94
CA ARG A 74 -6.74 -1.94 8.93
C ARG A 74 -7.70 -2.64 7.98
N ASP A 75 -8.92 -2.90 8.43
CA ASP A 75 -9.90 -3.67 7.65
C ASP A 75 -10.89 -2.73 6.93
N ALA A 76 -10.73 -1.41 7.11
CA ALA A 76 -11.45 -0.41 6.33
C ALA A 76 -11.15 -0.55 4.82
N PRO A 77 -12.18 -0.44 3.96
CA PRO A 77 -11.99 -0.53 2.52
C PRO A 77 -11.17 0.66 2.01
N VAL A 78 -10.21 0.38 1.12
CA VAL A 78 -9.46 1.42 0.40
C VAL A 78 -10.33 1.93 -0.75
N THR A 79 -10.68 3.21 -0.75
CA THR A 79 -11.48 3.81 -1.83
C THR A 79 -10.60 4.38 -2.95
N ALA A 80 -11.20 4.64 -4.12
CA ALA A 80 -10.51 5.32 -5.22
C ALA A 80 -10.08 6.75 -4.84
N GLU A 81 -10.90 7.43 -4.04
CA GLU A 81 -10.65 8.77 -3.53
C GLU A 81 -9.45 8.79 -2.57
N ASP A 82 -9.39 7.82 -1.65
CA ASP A 82 -8.25 7.64 -0.74
C ASP A 82 -6.97 7.39 -1.52
N LEU A 83 -7.04 6.50 -2.52
CA LEU A 83 -5.88 6.16 -3.34
C LEU A 83 -5.40 7.37 -4.14
N GLN A 84 -6.29 8.14 -4.75
CA GLN A 84 -5.93 9.37 -5.46
C GLN A 84 -5.24 10.39 -4.53
N ALA A 85 -5.79 10.61 -3.33
CA ALA A 85 -5.22 11.54 -2.36
C ALA A 85 -3.80 11.12 -1.95
N ARG A 86 -3.58 9.83 -1.68
CA ARG A 86 -2.27 9.26 -1.34
C ARG A 86 -1.28 9.33 -2.49
N LEU A 87 -1.73 9.02 -3.72
CA LEU A 87 -0.88 9.13 -4.91
C LEU A 87 -0.41 10.57 -5.13
N ARG A 88 -1.32 11.55 -5.04
CA ARG A 88 -0.94 12.97 -5.14
C ARG A 88 0.06 13.36 -4.06
N ARG A 89 -0.17 12.92 -2.81
CA ARG A 89 0.70 13.19 -1.68
C ARG A 89 2.09 12.60 -1.86
N VAL A 90 2.20 11.31 -2.20
CA VAL A 90 3.46 10.58 -2.25
C VAL A 90 4.22 10.87 -3.54
N CYS A 91 3.53 10.90 -4.69
CA CYS A 91 4.18 11.11 -5.97
C CYS A 91 4.46 12.60 -6.26
N GLY A 92 3.72 13.52 -5.65
CA GLY A 92 3.80 14.96 -5.93
C GLY A 92 3.24 15.35 -7.31
N VAL A 93 2.45 14.49 -7.93
CA VAL A 93 1.87 14.66 -9.27
C VAL A 93 0.35 14.70 -9.17
N ASP A 94 -0.30 15.61 -9.92
CA ASP A 94 -1.77 15.77 -9.92
C ASP A 94 -2.47 14.70 -10.78
N VAL A 95 -2.31 13.45 -10.40
CA VAL A 95 -3.01 12.32 -11.04
C VAL A 95 -4.49 12.32 -10.71
N THR A 96 -5.31 11.83 -11.63
CA THR A 96 -6.74 11.56 -11.39
C THR A 96 -7.01 10.07 -11.56
N VAL A 97 -7.53 9.40 -10.52
CA VAL A 97 -7.90 7.98 -10.56
C VAL A 97 -9.31 7.86 -11.13
N THR A 98 -9.44 7.17 -12.25
CA THR A 98 -10.73 6.98 -12.95
C THR A 98 -11.33 5.59 -12.72
N GLY A 99 -10.55 4.66 -12.15
CA GLY A 99 -11.02 3.32 -11.79
C GLY A 99 -9.99 2.53 -11.01
N VAL A 100 -10.45 1.58 -10.18
CA VAL A 100 -9.63 0.65 -9.39
C VAL A 100 -10.02 -0.77 -9.78
N ARG A 101 -9.03 -1.64 -10.02
CA ARG A 101 -9.20 -3.04 -10.43
C ARG A 101 -8.58 -4.00 -9.44
#